data_AF-A0A1Y1MPR8-F1
#
_entry.id   AF-A0A1Y1MPR8-F1
#
_cell.length_a   1.000
_cell.length_b   1.000
_cell.length_c   1.000
_cell.angle_alpha   90.00
_cell.angle_beta   90.00
_cell.angle_gamma   90.00
#
_symmetry.space_group_name_H-M   'P 1'
#
loop_
_entity.id
_entity.type
_entity.pdbx_description
1 polymer ?
#
loop_
_entity_poly.entity_id
_entity_poly.type
_entity_poly.pdbx_seq_one_letter_code
_entity_poly.pdbx_strand_id
1 'polypeptide(L)'
;MVQIAGTYKLEKNENLAEYLTALGISEEKIKLASTPGSTVEITVEGNKYTFNSSVMFTTLILNEEVDEKVPSGITVKSKATLDGNKLCIESYFPDGRNGTRIFEFNEEGFIVTMTTSSLEAKRYFVRV
;
A
#
# COMPACT_ATOMS: atom_id res chain seq x y z
N MET A 1 -3.01 12.30 -18.10
CA MET A 1 -2.55 12.00 -16.72
C MET A 1 -3.40 10.87 -16.21
N VAL A 2 -2.78 9.78 -15.73
CA VAL A 2 -3.53 8.65 -15.16
C VAL A 2 -4.22 9.14 -13.90
N GLN A 3 -5.53 8.94 -13.80
CA GLN A 3 -6.31 9.40 -12.66
C GLN A 3 -6.09 8.41 -11.49
N ILE A 4 -5.13 8.74 -10.62
CA ILE A 4 -4.78 7.93 -9.44
C ILE A 4 -5.90 7.96 -8.38
N ALA A 5 -6.66 9.07 -8.31
CA ALA A 5 -7.80 9.16 -7.43
C ALA A 5 -8.98 8.32 -7.95
N GLY A 6 -9.58 7.52 -7.08
CA GLY A 6 -10.70 6.65 -7.42
C GLY A 6 -10.89 5.52 -6.41
N THR A 7 -11.95 4.75 -6.63
CA THR A 7 -12.23 3.54 -5.87
C THR A 7 -11.71 2.34 -6.65
N TYR A 8 -11.04 1.44 -5.96
CA TYR A 8 -10.46 0.24 -6.54
C TYR A 8 -10.86 -0.98 -5.73
N LYS A 9 -11.15 -2.08 -6.40
CA LYS A 9 -11.51 -3.35 -5.78
C LYS A 9 -10.35 -4.32 -5.91
N LEU A 10 -10.05 -5.01 -4.81
CA LEU A 10 -9.06 -6.08 -4.81
C LEU A 10 -9.57 -7.23 -5.68
N GLU A 11 -8.82 -7.51 -6.76
CA GLU A 11 -9.07 -8.63 -7.65
C GLU A 11 -8.29 -9.86 -7.19
N LYS A 12 -6.97 -9.69 -6.96
CA LYS A 12 -6.07 -10.78 -6.62
C LYS A 12 -4.98 -10.31 -5.67
N ASN A 13 -4.54 -11.19 -4.78
CA ASN A 13 -3.34 -11.00 -3.97
C ASN A 13 -2.46 -12.25 -4.02
N GLU A 14 -1.15 -12.04 -4.05
CA GLU A 14 -0.11 -13.07 -4.12
C GLU A 14 0.91 -12.79 -3.00
N ASN A 15 1.21 -13.79 -2.18
CA ASN A 15 2.15 -13.72 -1.04
C ASN A 15 1.90 -12.60 -0.01
N LEU A 16 0.73 -11.96 -0.04
CA LEU A 16 0.39 -10.88 0.90
C LEU A 16 0.36 -11.40 2.35
N ALA A 17 -0.16 -12.60 2.57
CA ALA A 17 -0.26 -13.15 3.91
C ALA A 17 1.11 -13.41 4.55
N GLU A 18 2.03 -14.02 3.82
CA GLU A 18 3.40 -14.25 4.32
C GLU A 18 4.14 -12.94 4.57
N TYR A 19 3.99 -11.98 3.66
CA TYR A 19 4.58 -10.64 3.80
C TYR A 19 4.06 -9.91 5.04
N LEU A 20 2.74 -9.81 5.22
CA LEU A 20 2.16 -9.10 6.36
C LEU A 20 2.45 -9.82 7.68
N THR A 21 2.49 -11.16 7.69
CA THR A 21 2.89 -11.96 8.86
C THR A 21 4.34 -11.69 9.24
N ALA A 22 5.25 -11.60 8.25
CA ALA A 22 6.65 -11.24 8.51
C ALA A 22 6.84 -9.79 9.02
N LEU A 23 5.90 -8.91 8.68
CA LEU A 23 5.81 -7.56 9.25
C LEU A 23 5.17 -7.53 10.65
N GLY A 24 4.74 -8.67 11.19
CA GLY A 24 4.11 -8.78 12.50
C GLY A 24 2.68 -8.24 12.55
N ILE A 25 1.96 -8.27 11.42
CA ILE A 25 0.55 -7.92 11.36
C ILE A 25 -0.28 -9.14 11.76
N SER A 26 -1.30 -8.93 12.59
CA SER A 26 -2.20 -10.00 13.05
C SER A 26 -2.94 -10.66 11.89
N GLU A 27 -3.05 -11.99 11.92
CA GLU A 27 -3.71 -12.80 10.89
C GLU A 27 -5.15 -12.35 10.59
N GLU A 28 -5.89 -11.84 11.57
CA GLU A 28 -7.23 -11.28 11.37
C GLU A 28 -7.24 -10.10 10.41
N LYS A 29 -6.28 -9.17 10.56
CA LYS A 29 -6.13 -8.01 9.66
C LYS A 29 -5.64 -8.44 8.28
N ILE A 30 -4.79 -9.46 8.22
CA ILE A 30 -4.34 -10.06 6.97
C ILE A 30 -5.52 -10.66 6.21
N LYS A 31 -6.36 -11.46 6.88
CA LYS A 31 -7.58 -12.02 6.28
C LYS A 31 -8.52 -10.94 5.80
N LEU A 32 -8.73 -9.89 6.59
CA LEU A 32 -9.60 -8.78 6.19
C LEU A 32 -9.00 -8.01 4.99
N ALA A 33 -7.69 -7.83 4.92
CA ALA A 33 -7.00 -7.18 3.80
C ALA A 33 -6.92 -8.03 2.53
N SER A 34 -6.87 -9.36 2.70
CA SER A 34 -6.89 -10.36 1.63
C SER A 34 -8.32 -10.77 1.24
N THR A 35 -9.35 -10.25 1.91
CA THR A 35 -10.74 -10.60 1.61
C THR A 35 -11.06 -10.15 0.18
N PRO A 36 -11.38 -11.09 -0.72
CA PRO A 36 -11.71 -10.77 -2.11
C PRO A 36 -12.93 -9.84 -2.14
N GLY A 37 -12.82 -8.74 -2.88
CA GLY A 37 -13.83 -7.69 -2.92
C GLY A 37 -13.66 -6.54 -1.93
N SER A 38 -12.57 -6.54 -1.14
CA SER A 38 -12.18 -5.35 -0.39
C SER A 38 -11.95 -4.17 -1.33
N THR A 39 -12.52 -3.02 -1.00
CA THR A 39 -12.32 -1.78 -1.75
C THR A 39 -11.26 -0.90 -1.07
N VAL A 40 -10.50 -0.19 -1.89
CA VAL A 40 -9.54 0.82 -1.50
C VAL A 40 -9.93 2.09 -2.24
N GLU A 41 -10.28 3.11 -1.49
CA GLU A 41 -10.51 4.46 -2.00
C GLU A 41 -9.21 5.25 -1.90
N ILE A 42 -8.75 5.78 -3.03
CA ILE A 42 -7.57 6.61 -3.12
C ILE A 42 -8.02 8.03 -3.40
N THR A 43 -7.72 8.93 -2.47
CA THR A 43 -7.95 10.37 -2.64
C THR A 43 -6.62 11.06 -2.88
N VAL A 44 -6.54 11.85 -3.96
CA VAL A 44 -5.33 12.61 -4.29
C VAL A 44 -5.65 14.10 -4.23
N GLU A 45 -5.00 14.80 -3.31
CA GLU A 45 -5.11 16.25 -3.11
C GLU A 45 -3.73 16.88 -3.33
N GLY A 46 -3.42 17.21 -4.59
CA GLY A 46 -2.12 17.77 -4.97
C GLY A 46 -0.98 16.76 -4.75
N ASN A 47 -0.21 16.95 -3.68
CA ASN A 47 0.87 16.05 -3.27
C ASN A 47 0.46 15.07 -2.15
N LYS A 48 -0.77 15.14 -1.65
CA LYS A 48 -1.27 14.23 -0.61
C LYS A 48 -2.07 13.08 -1.21
N TYR A 49 -1.74 11.87 -0.78
CA TYR A 49 -2.33 10.61 -1.23
C TYR A 49 -2.92 9.92 -0.01
N THR A 50 -4.24 9.89 0.09
CA THR A 50 -4.96 9.22 1.16
C THR A 50 -5.46 7.89 0.65
N PHE A 51 -5.06 6.81 1.33
CA PHE A 51 -5.51 5.45 1.08
C PHE A 51 -6.47 5.06 2.18
N ASN A 52 -7.73 4.87 1.81
CA ASN A 52 -8.81 4.49 2.70
C ASN A 52 -9.30 3.09 2.33
N SER A 53 -9.25 2.17 3.29
CA SER A 53 -9.69 0.78 3.12
C SER A 53 -10.28 0.27 4.42
N SER A 54 -11.07 -0.82 4.36
CA SER A 54 -11.71 -1.40 5.55
C SER A 54 -10.75 -1.79 6.68
N VAL A 55 -9.46 -1.97 6.38
CA VAL A 55 -8.42 -2.38 7.32
C VAL A 55 -7.46 -1.26 7.73
N MET A 56 -7.39 -0.20 6.94
CA MET A 56 -6.31 0.77 7.01
C MET A 56 -6.73 2.09 6.40
N PHE A 57 -6.46 3.17 7.14
CA PHE A 57 -6.56 4.54 6.68
C PHE A 57 -5.18 5.16 6.86
N THR A 58 -4.54 5.58 5.77
CA THR A 58 -3.23 6.23 5.82
C THR A 58 -3.17 7.38 4.83
N THR A 59 -2.51 8.46 5.21
CA THR A 59 -2.25 9.60 4.33
C THR A 59 -0.76 9.73 4.14
N LEU A 60 -0.34 9.72 2.88
CA LEU A 60 1.05 9.84 2.45
C LEU A 60 1.22 11.15 1.69
N ILE A 61 2.42 11.74 1.76
CA ILE A 61 2.73 13.00 1.11
C ILE A 61 3.93 12.75 0.17
N LEU A 62 3.80 13.18 -1.09
CA LEU A 62 4.87 13.02 -2.07
C LEU A 62 6.10 13.83 -1.68
N ASN A 63 7.26 13.20 -1.80
CA ASN A 63 8.58 13.73 -1.46
C ASN A 63 8.75 14.12 0.02
N GLU A 64 7.85 13.67 0.90
CA GLU A 64 7.88 13.96 2.33
C GLU A 64 7.81 12.66 3.13
N GLU A 65 8.53 12.61 4.24
CA GLU A 65 8.50 11.50 5.17
C GLU A 65 7.32 11.67 6.12
N VAL A 66 6.44 10.67 6.16
CA VAL A 66 5.30 10.66 7.07
C VAL A 66 5.36 9.46 8.01
N ASP A 67 4.87 9.63 9.22
CA ASP A 67 4.72 8.56 10.18
C ASP A 67 3.47 7.73 9.84
N GLU A 68 3.67 6.57 9.21
CA GLU A 68 2.62 5.60 8.92
C GLU A 68 2.51 4.62 10.09
N LYS A 69 1.34 4.59 10.72
CA LYS A 69 1.05 3.57 11.73
C LYS A 69 0.62 2.28 11.03
N VAL A 70 1.53 1.31 10.96
CA VAL A 70 1.19 0.00 10.38
C VAL A 70 0.18 -0.73 11.27
N PRO A 71 -0.62 -1.66 10.71
CA PRO A 71 -1.64 -2.36 11.47
C PRO A 71 -1.07 -3.26 12.58
N SER A 72 0.24 -3.54 12.53
CA SER A 72 1.02 -4.20 13.59
C SER A 72 1.10 -3.37 14.89
N GLY A 73 0.82 -2.06 14.83
CA GLY A 73 0.95 -1.13 15.96
C GLY A 73 2.28 -0.38 16.00
N ILE A 74 3.22 -0.74 15.13
CA ILE A 74 4.50 -0.06 14.92
C ILE A 74 4.26 1.22 14.10
N THR A 75 5.00 2.28 14.42
CA THR A 75 5.06 3.48 13.57
C THR A 75 6.28 3.36 12.68
N VAL A 76 6.08 3.43 11.36
CA VAL A 76 7.14 3.36 10.36
C VAL A 76 7.18 4.69 9.61
N LYS A 77 8.36 5.09 9.16
CA LYS A 77 8.47 6.27 8.31
C LYS A 77 8.29 5.87 6.86
N SER A 78 7.23 6.33 6.22
CA SER A 78 6.97 6.10 4.81
C SER A 78 7.27 7.35 4.00
N LYS A 79 8.03 7.21 2.91
CA LYS A 79 8.31 8.27 1.94
C LYS A 79 7.73 7.87 0.59
N ALA A 80 6.79 8.66 0.08
CA ALA A 80 6.17 8.42 -1.22
C ALA A 80 6.83 9.29 -2.30
N THR A 81 7.11 8.71 -3.46
CA THR A 81 7.72 9.38 -4.61
C THR A 81 6.95 8.99 -5.86
N LEU A 82 6.52 9.97 -6.66
CA LEU A 82 5.78 9.73 -7.89
C LEU A 82 6.71 9.87 -9.10
N ASP A 83 6.87 8.79 -9.85
CA ASP A 83 7.61 8.73 -11.10
C ASP A 83 6.64 8.47 -12.25
N GLY A 84 6.08 9.55 -12.81
CA GLY A 84 5.05 9.50 -13.85
C GLY A 84 3.77 8.81 -13.39
N ASN A 85 3.64 7.52 -13.71
CA ASN A 85 2.48 6.68 -13.41
C ASN A 85 2.75 5.69 -12.26
N LYS A 86 3.96 5.69 -11.71
CA LYS A 86 4.40 4.77 -10.66
C LYS A 86 4.59 5.53 -9.37
N LEU A 87 3.91 5.12 -8.32
CA LEU A 87 4.09 5.66 -6.97
C LEU A 87 4.94 4.68 -6.17
N CYS A 88 6.19 5.06 -5.92
CA CYS A 88 7.14 4.32 -5.11
C CYS A 88 7.06 4.80 -3.66
N ILE A 89 6.87 3.88 -2.72
CA ILE A 89 6.73 4.15 -1.30
C ILE A 89 7.78 3.35 -0.56
N GLU A 90 8.73 4.04 0.04
CA GLU A 90 9.77 3.44 0.86
C GLU A 90 9.38 3.57 2.32
N SER A 91 9.30 2.45 3.03
CA SER A 91 8.96 2.39 4.45
C SER A 91 10.16 1.93 5.26
N TYR A 92 10.54 2.75 6.24
CA TYR A 92 11.63 2.49 7.17
C TYR A 92 11.06 2.11 8.53
N PHE A 93 11.35 0.89 8.95
CA PHE A 93 10.94 0.37 10.24
C PHE A 93 11.93 0.83 11.32
N PRO A 94 11.45 1.09 12.55
CA PRO A 94 12.33 1.47 13.67
C PRO A 94 13.32 0.37 14.06
N ASP A 95 13.04 -0.87 13.66
CA ASP A 95 13.87 -2.06 13.85
C ASP A 95 15.05 -2.16 12.85
N GLY A 96 15.23 -1.15 11.98
CA GLY A 96 16.28 -1.12 10.95
C GLY A 96 15.93 -1.86 9.65
N ARG A 97 14.77 -2.53 9.59
CA ARG A 97 14.22 -3.11 8.36
C ARG A 97 13.69 -2.03 7.43
N ASN A 98 13.75 -2.27 6.13
CA ASN A 98 13.14 -1.43 5.10
C ASN A 98 12.20 -2.28 4.22
N GLY A 99 11.12 -1.65 3.77
CA GLY A 99 10.19 -2.22 2.82
C GLY A 99 9.93 -1.22 1.70
N THR A 100 9.83 -1.71 0.47
CA THR A 100 9.52 -0.90 -0.70
C THR A 100 8.17 -1.34 -1.24
N ARG A 101 7.31 -0.38 -1.63
CA ARG A 101 6.02 -0.64 -2.24
C ARG A 101 5.93 0.18 -3.51
N ILE A 102 5.69 -0.47 -4.65
CA ILE A 102 5.58 0.19 -5.95
C ILE A 102 4.15 0.01 -6.42
N PHE A 103 3.45 1.12 -6.62
CA PHE A 103 2.09 1.18 -7.13
C PHE A 103 2.16 1.60 -8.59
N GLU A 104 1.80 0.72 -9.50
CA GLU A 104 1.79 0.96 -10.93
C GLU A 104 0.35 1.19 -11.39
N PHE A 105 -0.01 2.44 -11.68
CA PHE A 105 -1.36 2.81 -12.10
C PHE A 105 -1.53 2.69 -13.60
N ASN A 106 -2.63 2.06 -14.03
CA ASN A 106 -3.04 1.86 -15.41
C ASN A 106 -4.52 2.29 -15.59
N GLU A 107 -5.04 2.24 -16.82
CA GLU A 107 -6.44 2.62 -17.09
C GLU A 107 -7.45 1.66 -16.43
N GLU A 108 -7.11 0.38 -16.30
CA GLU A 108 -7.97 -0.64 -15.69
C GLU A 108 -7.91 -0.66 -14.15
N GLY A 109 -6.89 -0.05 -13.53
CA GLY A 109 -6.66 -0.17 -12.10
C GLY A 109 -5.22 0.11 -11.69
N PHE A 110 -4.70 -0.63 -10.72
CA PHE A 110 -3.30 -0.56 -10.35
C PHE A 110 -2.77 -1.87 -9.78
N ILE A 111 -1.47 -2.06 -9.91
CA ILE A 111 -0.75 -3.20 -9.33
C ILE A 111 0.15 -2.68 -8.23
N VAL A 112 0.08 -3.30 -7.07
CA VAL A 112 0.97 -3.04 -5.94
C VAL A 112 1.98 -4.17 -5.83
N THR A 113 3.25 -3.83 -5.87
CA THR A 113 4.36 -4.75 -5.59
C THR A 113 5.02 -4.31 -4.29
N MET A 114 4.96 -5.16 -3.27
CA MET A 114 5.55 -4.93 -1.95
C MET A 114 6.74 -5.85 -1.80
N THR A 115 7.92 -5.29 -1.60
CA THR A 115 9.17 -6.02 -1.39
C THR A 115 9.76 -5.64 -0.04
N THR A 116 10.38 -6.62 0.61
CA THR A 116 11.18 -6.46 1.83
C THR A 116 12.51 -7.16 1.61
N SER A 117 13.40 -7.10 2.59
CA SER A 117 14.72 -7.74 2.56
C SER A 117 14.69 -9.25 2.23
N SER A 118 13.56 -9.93 2.39
CA SER A 118 13.46 -11.39 2.16
C SER A 118 12.16 -11.88 1.50
N LEU A 119 11.12 -11.03 1.39
CA LEU A 119 9.82 -11.44 0.86
C LEU A 119 9.28 -10.44 -0.16
N GLU A 120 8.58 -10.95 -1.16
CA GLU A 120 7.83 -10.18 -2.16
C GLU A 120 6.35 -10.58 -2.11
N ALA A 121 5.46 -9.59 -2.16
CA ALA A 121 4.02 -9.74 -2.30
C ALA A 121 3.50 -8.84 -3.43
N LYS A 122 2.47 -9.31 -4.14
CA LYS A 122 1.82 -8.57 -5.23
C LYS A 122 0.33 -8.50 -5.01
N ARG A 123 -0.28 -7.36 -5.32
CA ARG A 123 -1.73 -7.14 -5.23
C ARG A 123 -2.22 -6.49 -6.51
N TYR A 124 -3.31 -7.01 -7.04
CA TYR A 124 -3.94 -6.54 -8.27
C TYR A 124 -5.28 -5.92 -7.89
N PHE A 125 -5.44 -4.65 -8.25
CA PHE A 125 -6.63 -3.88 -7.99
C PHE A 125 -7.19 -3.39 -9.31
N VAL A 126 -8.51 -3.52 -9.46
CA VAL A 126 -9.26 -3.03 -10.62
C VAL A 126 -10.09 -1.83 -10.21
N ARG A 127 -10.18 -0.82 -11.06
CA ARG A 127 -11.00 0.37 -10.82
C ARG A 127 -12.49 -0.01 -10.83
N VAL A 128 -13.27 0.57 -9.91
CA VAL A 128 -14.73 0.36 -9.78
C VAL A 128 -15.50 1.64 -10.04
#